data_AF-A0A2G9Q8Q5-F1
#
_entry.id   AF-A0A2G9Q8Q5-F1
#
_cell.length_a   1.000
_cell.length_b   1.000
_cell.length_c   1.000
_cell.angle_alpha   90.00
_cell.angle_beta   90.00
_cell.angle_gamma   90.00
#
_symmetry.space_group_name_H-M   'P 1'
#
loop_
_entity.id
_entity.type
_entity.pdbx_description
1 polymer ?
#
loop_
_entity_poly.entity_id
_entity_poly.type
_entity_poly.pdbx_seq_one_letter_code
_entity_poly.pdbx_strand_id
1 'polypeptide(L)'
;MLCFTAALDDDKIVGGYTCAAYSQPWQVSLNSGYHFCGGSLVNSLWVVSAAHCYKASMQVRLGEHNIAVSEGTEQFINSAKVIRNAAYNSRTLDNDIMLVKLASPATLNSYVKTVPLPSGCAAAGTSCVISGWGNTLSSGTNMPNLLQCLNAPILTATQCSNAYPGEITGNMICVGYLEGGKDSCQ
;
A
#
# COMPACT_ATOMS: atom_id res chain seq x y z
N MET A 1 -4.46 5.39 -5.95
CA MET A 1 -5.06 5.39 -4.60
C MET A 1 -4.02 4.77 -3.68
N LEU A 2 -3.23 5.60 -3.01
CA LEU A 2 -2.42 5.16 -1.89
C LEU A 2 -3.22 5.48 -0.65
N CYS A 3 -3.56 4.46 0.12
CA CYS A 3 -4.27 4.63 1.38
C CYS A 3 -3.23 5.10 2.41
N PHE A 4 -3.32 6.36 2.84
CA PHE A 4 -2.51 6.89 3.94
C PHE A 4 -3.36 6.95 5.19
N THR A 5 -3.00 6.16 6.19
CA THR A 5 -3.42 6.35 7.59
C THR A 5 -2.32 7.17 8.29
N ALA A 6 -2.70 8.26 8.96
CA ALA A 6 -1.79 9.08 9.75
C ALA A 6 -1.61 8.47 11.16
N ALA A 7 -0.40 8.65 11.69
CA ALA A 7 0.18 7.88 12.78
C ALA A 7 -0.61 7.91 14.11
N LEU A 8 -1.03 6.72 14.54
CA LEU A 8 -0.91 6.31 15.94
C LEU A 8 0.01 5.09 15.94
N ASP A 9 0.91 5.06 16.93
CA ASP A 9 1.98 4.08 17.16
C ASP A 9 1.45 2.62 17.17
N ASP A 10 1.16 2.00 16.01
CA ASP A 10 0.72 0.59 15.94
C ASP A 10 0.54 0.03 14.50
N ASP A 11 1.47 -0.82 14.04
CA ASP A 11 1.45 -1.61 12.78
C ASP A 11 0.34 -2.71 12.77
N LYS A 12 -0.70 -2.61 11.92
CA LYS A 12 -1.99 -3.37 11.91
C LYS A 12 -2.69 -3.65 10.54
N ILE A 13 -2.90 -4.91 10.15
CA ILE A 13 -4.04 -5.40 9.35
C ILE A 13 -4.86 -6.33 10.25
N VAL A 14 -5.71 -5.75 11.10
CA VAL A 14 -6.56 -6.52 12.04
C VAL A 14 -7.84 -6.92 11.30
N GLY A 15 -8.37 -8.13 11.52
CA GLY A 15 -9.65 -8.56 10.93
C GLY A 15 -9.69 -8.69 9.40
N GLY A 16 -8.51 -8.74 8.76
CA GLY A 16 -8.35 -9.10 7.35
C GLY A 16 -8.46 -10.61 7.08
N TYR A 17 -8.25 -11.00 5.84
CA TYR A 17 -8.25 -12.40 5.38
C TYR A 17 -7.14 -12.61 4.36
N THR A 18 -6.63 -13.84 4.23
CA THR A 18 -5.69 -14.17 3.14
C THR A 18 -6.37 -13.93 1.80
N CYS A 19 -5.80 -13.06 0.97
CA CYS A 19 -6.29 -12.82 -0.38
C CYS A 19 -6.31 -14.14 -1.16
N ALA A 20 -7.27 -14.30 -2.08
CA ALA A 20 -7.12 -15.35 -3.09
C ALA A 20 -5.81 -15.12 -3.87
N ALA A 21 -5.07 -16.20 -4.13
CA ALA A 21 -3.77 -16.12 -4.79
C ALA A 21 -3.87 -15.30 -6.10
N TYR A 22 -2.97 -14.34 -6.25
CA TYR A 22 -2.88 -13.46 -7.42
C TYR A 22 -4.13 -12.62 -7.73
N SER A 23 -5.06 -12.48 -6.78
CA SER A 23 -6.27 -11.66 -6.95
C SER A 23 -6.01 -10.15 -6.99
N GLN A 24 -4.85 -9.70 -6.50
CA GLN A 24 -4.39 -8.31 -6.54
C GLN A 24 -3.16 -8.18 -7.46
N PRO A 25 -3.29 -8.35 -8.78
CA PRO A 25 -2.15 -8.47 -9.69
C PRO A 25 -1.33 -7.17 -9.89
N TRP A 26 -1.81 -6.05 -9.36
CA TRP A 26 -1.09 -4.78 -9.30
C TRP A 26 -0.29 -4.59 -8.01
N GLN A 27 -0.47 -5.46 -7.01
CA GLN A 27 0.23 -5.39 -5.73
C GLN A 27 1.74 -5.59 -5.96
N VAL A 28 2.52 -4.75 -5.31
CA VAL A 28 3.99 -4.78 -5.37
C VAL A 28 4.56 -4.90 -3.98
N SER A 29 5.63 -5.68 -3.86
CA SER A 29 6.50 -5.70 -2.68
C SER A 29 7.78 -4.92 -2.99
N LEU A 30 8.02 -3.84 -2.24
CA LEU A 30 9.29 -3.13 -2.26
C LEU A 30 10.25 -3.83 -1.30
N ASN A 31 11.41 -4.22 -1.84
CA ASN A 31 12.35 -5.08 -1.17
C ASN A 31 13.77 -4.49 -1.17
N SER A 32 14.47 -4.58 -0.04
CA SER A 32 15.87 -4.15 0.12
C SER A 32 16.66 -5.18 0.92
N GLY A 33 16.47 -6.47 0.60
CA GLY A 33 16.93 -7.63 1.38
C GLY A 33 15.80 -8.29 2.18
N TYR A 34 14.73 -7.54 2.44
CA TYR A 34 13.47 -7.97 3.05
C TYR A 34 12.33 -7.08 2.52
N HIS A 35 11.09 -7.56 2.61
CA HIS A 35 9.89 -6.74 2.33
C HIS A 35 9.80 -5.63 3.36
N PHE A 36 9.74 -4.37 2.92
CA PHE A 36 9.66 -3.24 3.83
C PHE A 36 8.49 -2.29 3.55
N CYS A 37 7.93 -2.32 2.33
CA CYS A 37 6.76 -1.53 1.97
C CYS A 37 6.01 -2.17 0.80
N GLY A 38 4.74 -1.80 0.67
CA GLY A 38 3.93 -2.10 -0.52
C GLY A 38 4.05 -1.06 -1.62
N GLY A 39 3.43 -1.35 -2.76
CA GLY A 39 3.21 -0.39 -3.85
C GLY A 39 2.16 -0.89 -4.83
N SER A 40 1.84 -0.09 -5.84
CA SER A 40 0.92 -0.48 -6.91
C SER A 40 1.50 -0.19 -8.29
N LEU A 41 1.48 -1.19 -9.17
CA LEU A 41 1.89 -1.02 -10.57
C LEU A 41 0.82 -0.21 -11.32
N VAL A 42 1.19 0.95 -11.86
CA VAL A 42 0.24 1.84 -12.58
C VAL A 42 0.46 1.83 -14.09
N ASN A 43 1.65 1.42 -14.54
CA ASN A 43 1.95 1.01 -15.91
C ASN A 43 3.17 0.07 -15.88
N SER A 44 3.59 -0.48 -17.02
CA SER A 44 4.71 -1.44 -17.06
C SER A 44 6.04 -0.91 -16.52
N LEU A 45 6.25 0.41 -16.38
CA LEU A 45 7.50 1.01 -15.92
C LEU A 45 7.40 1.76 -14.60
N TRP A 46 6.20 1.93 -14.04
CA TRP A 46 5.98 2.82 -12.91
C TRP A 46 5.13 2.17 -11.84
N VAL A 47 5.66 2.24 -10.62
CA VAL A 47 4.98 1.88 -9.38
C VAL A 47 4.73 3.16 -8.58
N VAL A 48 3.52 3.26 -8.02
CA VAL A 48 3.14 4.28 -7.04
C VAL A 48 3.29 3.68 -5.65
N SER A 49 3.88 4.41 -4.71
CA SER A 49 4.14 3.99 -3.33
C SER A 49 4.17 5.19 -2.38
N ALA A 50 4.33 4.97 -1.09
CA ALA A 50 4.49 6.03 -0.09
C ALA A 50 5.87 6.70 -0.08
N ALA A 51 5.93 8.00 0.17
CA ALA A 51 7.19 8.76 0.26
C ALA A 51 8.00 8.41 1.52
N HIS A 52 7.37 8.06 2.63
CA HIS A 52 8.04 7.59 3.84
C HIS A 52 8.80 6.28 3.61
N CYS A 53 8.39 5.46 2.62
CA CYS A 53 9.08 4.25 2.20
C CYS A 53 10.36 4.49 1.38
N TYR A 54 10.80 5.74 1.22
CA TYR A 54 11.92 6.05 0.34
C TYR A 54 13.22 5.34 0.77
N LYS A 55 13.82 4.65 -0.20
CA LYS A 55 15.21 4.20 -0.20
C LYS A 55 15.84 4.58 -1.54
N ALA A 56 17.15 4.84 -1.55
CA ALA A 56 17.86 5.26 -2.76
C ALA A 56 17.88 4.18 -3.86
N SER A 57 17.86 2.92 -3.44
CA SER A 57 17.74 1.75 -4.31
C SER A 57 16.86 0.71 -3.63
N MET A 58 16.10 -0.02 -4.43
CA MET A 58 15.22 -1.11 -4.01
C MET A 58 14.97 -2.05 -5.20
N GLN A 59 14.69 -3.31 -4.89
CA GLN A 59 14.15 -4.28 -5.81
C GLN A 59 12.63 -4.24 -5.71
N VAL A 60 11.96 -4.12 -6.86
CA VAL A 60 10.52 -4.17 -6.99
C VAL A 60 10.14 -5.59 -7.35
N ARG A 61 9.34 -6.24 -6.50
CA ARG A 61 8.83 -7.60 -6.73
C ARG A 61 7.36 -7.55 -7.09
N LEU A 62 7.01 -8.10 -8.24
CA LEU A 62 5.66 -8.17 -8.78
C LEU A 62 5.24 -9.63 -8.92
N GLY A 63 3.94 -9.90 -8.92
CA GLY A 63 3.40 -11.26 -9.09
C GLY A 63 3.49 -12.13 -7.83
N GLU A 64 3.97 -11.58 -6.71
CA GLU A 64 4.06 -12.26 -5.42
C GLU A 64 2.66 -12.56 -4.84
N HIS A 65 2.45 -13.77 -4.29
CA HIS A 65 1.40 -14.04 -3.32
C HIS A 65 1.99 -14.45 -1.97
N ASN A 66 3.01 -15.30 -1.97
CA ASN A 66 3.79 -15.71 -0.81
C ASN A 66 5.23 -15.19 -0.87
N ILE A 67 5.54 -14.11 -0.14
CA ILE A 67 6.86 -13.44 -0.21
C ILE A 67 8.02 -14.24 0.40
N ALA A 68 7.76 -15.40 1.01
CA ALA A 68 8.78 -16.26 1.61
C ALA A 68 9.26 -17.39 0.69
N VAL A 69 8.58 -17.65 -0.43
CA VAL A 69 8.93 -18.70 -1.40
C VAL A 69 8.82 -18.16 -2.82
N SER A 70 9.47 -18.80 -3.79
CA SER A 70 9.21 -18.50 -5.20
C SER A 70 8.13 -19.44 -5.71
N GLU A 71 7.05 -18.87 -6.24
CA GLU A 71 5.90 -19.54 -6.83
C GLU A 71 6.03 -19.63 -8.36
N GLY A 72 7.08 -19.02 -8.95
CA GLY A 72 7.37 -19.06 -10.38
C GLY A 72 6.61 -18.04 -11.22
N THR A 73 5.85 -17.16 -10.56
CA THR A 73 5.07 -16.08 -11.19
C THR A 73 5.75 -14.72 -11.05
N GLU A 74 6.80 -14.64 -10.23
CA GLU A 74 7.37 -13.38 -9.80
C GLU A 74 8.23 -12.72 -10.87
N GLN A 75 8.25 -11.38 -10.84
CA GLN A 75 9.22 -10.57 -11.58
C GLN A 75 9.97 -9.69 -10.60
N PHE A 76 11.29 -9.79 -10.59
CA PHE A 76 12.16 -8.99 -9.74
C PHE A 76 12.89 -7.96 -10.59
N ILE A 77 12.54 -6.69 -10.42
CA ILE A 77 13.05 -5.60 -11.24
C ILE A 77 13.61 -4.51 -10.34
N ASN A 78 14.88 -4.16 -10.51
CA ASN A 78 15.48 -3.07 -9.74
C ASN A 78 14.84 -1.72 -10.11
N SER A 79 14.79 -0.82 -9.14
CA SER A 79 14.46 0.58 -9.38
C SER A 79 15.58 1.27 -10.18
N ALA A 80 15.22 1.99 -11.24
CA ALA A 80 16.12 2.92 -11.93
C ALA A 80 16.05 4.32 -11.33
N LYS A 81 14.90 4.70 -10.76
CA LYS A 81 14.72 5.99 -10.09
C LYS A 81 13.63 5.88 -9.02
N VAL A 82 13.84 6.57 -7.90
CA VAL A 82 12.85 6.71 -6.83
C VAL A 82 12.62 8.20 -6.62
N ILE A 83 11.38 8.66 -6.78
CA ILE A 83 11.01 10.09 -6.81
C ILE A 83 9.99 10.33 -5.72
N ARG A 84 10.41 10.91 -4.59
CA ARG A 84 9.48 11.45 -3.58
C ARG A 84 8.79 12.70 -4.11
N ASN A 85 7.54 12.90 -3.74
CA ASN A 85 6.87 14.18 -3.91
C ASN A 85 7.71 15.30 -3.23
N ALA A 86 7.96 16.39 -3.94
CA ALA A 86 8.74 17.51 -3.43
C ALA A 86 8.06 18.24 -2.26
N ALA A 87 6.74 18.13 -2.15
CA ALA A 87 5.94 18.70 -1.06
C ALA A 87 5.73 17.72 0.12
N TYR A 88 6.37 16.54 0.10
CA TYR A 88 6.27 15.58 1.20
C TYR A 88 6.78 16.20 2.52
N ASN A 89 5.95 16.15 3.55
CA ASN A 89 6.30 16.59 4.89
C ASN A 89 6.40 15.38 5.83
N SER A 90 7.61 15.04 6.25
CA SER A 90 7.83 13.87 7.12
C SER A 90 7.32 14.03 8.55
N ARG A 91 6.93 15.24 8.98
CA ARG A 91 6.35 15.46 10.31
C ARG A 91 4.84 15.23 10.32
N THR A 92 4.17 15.60 9.23
CA THR A 92 2.70 15.50 9.12
C THR A 92 2.24 14.36 8.22
N LEU A 93 3.17 13.71 7.51
CA LEU A 93 2.90 12.77 6.42
C LEU A 93 2.02 13.37 5.29
N ASP A 94 1.97 14.70 5.17
CA ASP A 94 1.27 15.33 4.07
C ASP A 94 2.04 15.12 2.76
N ASN A 95 1.31 14.93 1.66
CA ASN A 95 1.86 14.60 0.33
C ASN A 95 2.77 13.36 0.32
N ASP A 96 2.44 12.33 1.12
CA ASP A 96 3.22 11.10 1.29
C ASP A 96 3.23 10.18 0.06
N ILE A 97 3.41 10.69 -1.15
CA ILE A 97 3.42 9.91 -2.39
C ILE A 97 4.81 9.89 -3.02
N MET A 98 5.21 8.73 -3.54
CA MET A 98 6.39 8.58 -4.39
C MET A 98 6.11 7.74 -5.63
N LEU A 99 6.96 7.95 -6.64
CA LEU A 99 7.01 7.13 -7.86
C LEU A 99 8.32 6.35 -7.90
N VAL A 100 8.23 5.06 -8.22
CA VAL A 100 9.37 4.19 -8.49
C VAL A 100 9.36 3.83 -9.97
N LYS A 101 10.40 4.25 -10.69
CA LYS A 101 10.64 3.85 -12.08
C LYS A 101 11.40 2.54 -12.10
N LEU A 102 10.89 1.55 -12.82
CA LEU A 102 11.54 0.26 -13.01
C LEU A 102 12.70 0.37 -14.02
N ALA A 103 13.77 -0.39 -13.82
CA ALA A 103 14.92 -0.44 -14.72
C ALA A 103 14.61 -1.09 -16.07
N SER A 104 13.63 -1.98 -16.11
CA SER A 104 13.05 -2.57 -17.31
C SER A 104 11.52 -2.62 -17.16
N PRO A 105 10.75 -2.61 -18.27
CA PRO A 105 9.31 -2.77 -18.18
C PRO A 105 8.95 -4.15 -17.62
N ALA A 106 7.96 -4.21 -16.73
CA ALA A 106 7.33 -5.43 -16.30
C ALA A 106 6.56 -6.08 -17.45
N THR A 107 6.64 -7.40 -17.54
CA THR A 107 5.88 -8.20 -18.50
C THR A 107 4.48 -8.42 -17.95
N LEU A 108 3.48 -7.76 -18.52
CA LEU A 108 2.10 -7.88 -18.05
C LEU A 108 1.50 -9.23 -18.43
N ASN A 109 0.82 -9.88 -17.48
CA ASN A 109 0.22 -11.19 -17.64
C ASN A 109 -0.96 -11.39 -16.66
N SER A 110 -1.36 -12.64 -16.37
CA SER A 110 -2.43 -12.93 -15.41
C SER A 110 -2.09 -12.55 -13.96
N TYR A 111 -0.81 -12.58 -13.59
CA TYR A 111 -0.30 -12.34 -12.23
C TYR A 111 0.21 -10.92 -12.02
N VAL A 112 0.62 -10.24 -13.11
CA VAL A 112 1.15 -8.88 -13.09
C VAL A 112 0.32 -8.00 -14.01
N LYS A 113 -0.48 -7.10 -13.43
CA LYS A 113 -1.34 -6.14 -14.15
C LYS A 113 -1.23 -4.75 -13.54
N THR A 114 -1.70 -3.77 -14.27
CA THR A 114 -1.71 -2.37 -13.84
C THR A 114 -3.05 -2.01 -13.21
N VAL A 115 -3.05 -1.21 -12.15
CA VAL A 115 -4.28 -0.59 -11.61
C VAL A 115 -4.51 0.77 -12.31
N PRO A 116 -5.74 1.10 -12.72
CA PRO A 116 -6.04 2.41 -13.27
C PRO A 116 -5.89 3.51 -12.21
N LEU A 117 -5.41 4.68 -12.64
CA LEU A 117 -5.44 5.87 -11.79
C LEU A 117 -6.88 6.41 -11.71
N PRO A 118 -7.31 6.93 -10.54
CA PRO A 118 -8.61 7.54 -10.42
C PRO A 118 -8.68 8.85 -11.22
N SER A 119 -9.82 9.11 -11.86
CA SER A 119 -10.11 10.39 -12.54
C SER A 119 -10.74 11.44 -11.63
N GLY A 120 -11.03 11.08 -10.39
CA GLY A 120 -11.63 11.94 -9.37
C GLY A 120 -11.65 11.27 -8.00
N CYS A 121 -12.06 12.02 -6.98
CA CYS A 121 -12.14 11.50 -5.62
C CYS A 121 -13.30 10.51 -5.46
N ALA A 122 -13.06 9.42 -4.75
CA ALA A 122 -14.11 8.48 -4.37
C ALA A 122 -14.98 9.07 -3.24
N ALA A 123 -16.28 8.76 -3.26
CA ALA A 123 -17.22 9.26 -2.26
C ALA A 123 -17.10 8.48 -0.94
N ALA A 124 -17.44 9.13 0.18
CA ALA A 124 -17.58 8.44 1.46
C ALA A 124 -18.59 7.28 1.36
N GLY A 125 -18.31 6.19 2.08
CA GLY A 125 -19.05 4.92 2.01
C GLY A 125 -18.61 3.99 0.88
N THR A 126 -17.78 4.44 -0.07
CA THR A 126 -17.24 3.56 -1.12
C THR A 126 -16.38 2.46 -0.47
N SER A 127 -16.73 1.21 -0.72
CA SER A 127 -15.94 0.06 -0.25
C SER A 127 -14.68 -0.09 -1.09
N CYS A 128 -13.54 -0.21 -0.44
CA CYS A 128 -12.23 -0.37 -1.04
C CYS A 128 -11.57 -1.65 -0.54
N VAL A 129 -10.69 -2.23 -1.36
CA VAL A 129 -9.83 -3.34 -0.96
C VAL A 129 -8.46 -2.78 -0.59
N ILE A 130 -7.97 -3.16 0.57
CA ILE A 130 -6.61 -2.87 1.03
C ILE A 130 -5.86 -4.20 1.10
N SER A 131 -4.64 -4.25 0.57
CA SER A 131 -3.85 -5.47 0.54
C SER A 131 -2.38 -5.23 0.85
N GLY A 132 -1.75 -6.20 1.53
CA GLY A 132 -0.34 -6.12 1.90
C GLY A 132 0.16 -7.30 2.71
N TRP A 133 1.44 -7.25 3.05
CA TRP A 133 2.15 -8.21 3.91
C TRP A 133 2.62 -7.58 5.23
N GLY A 134 1.96 -6.49 5.65
CA GLY A 134 2.20 -5.83 6.93
C GLY A 134 1.68 -6.66 8.12
N ASN A 135 1.96 -6.18 9.33
CA ASN A 135 1.60 -6.87 10.58
C ASN A 135 0.09 -7.17 10.63
N THR A 136 -0.33 -8.30 11.21
CA THR A 136 -1.76 -8.74 11.22
C THR A 136 -2.40 -8.81 12.61
N LEU A 137 -1.64 -8.53 13.67
CA LEU A 137 -2.14 -8.59 15.04
C LEU A 137 -2.47 -7.20 15.56
N SER A 138 -3.47 -7.11 16.44
CA SER A 138 -3.78 -5.90 17.20
C SER A 138 -2.84 -5.70 18.41
N SER A 139 -2.04 -6.71 18.74
CA SER A 139 -1.02 -6.68 19.79
C SER A 139 0.04 -7.75 19.47
N GLY A 140 1.32 -7.37 19.49
CA GLY A 140 2.43 -8.22 19.08
C GLY A 140 2.69 -8.16 17.57
N THR A 141 3.58 -9.04 17.08
CA THR A 141 4.01 -9.05 15.68
C THR A 141 3.71 -10.38 15.02
N ASN A 142 2.97 -10.34 13.92
CA ASN A 142 2.80 -11.43 12.97
C ASN A 142 2.84 -10.85 11.55
N MET A 143 4.01 -10.93 10.93
CA MET A 143 4.22 -10.58 9.53
C MET A 143 3.84 -11.78 8.66
N PRO A 144 2.71 -11.73 7.93
CA PRO A 144 2.24 -12.85 7.14
C PRO A 144 3.11 -13.01 5.89
N ASN A 145 3.43 -14.25 5.54
CA ASN A 145 4.08 -14.53 4.27
C ASN A 145 3.09 -14.45 3.09
N LEU A 146 1.83 -14.80 3.32
CA LEU A 146 0.75 -14.74 2.33
C LEU A 146 0.11 -13.36 2.30
N LEU A 147 -0.22 -12.87 1.10
CA LEU A 147 -0.87 -11.57 0.92
C LEU A 147 -2.20 -11.52 1.67
N GLN A 148 -2.39 -10.50 2.51
CA GLN A 148 -3.62 -10.26 3.24
C GLN A 148 -4.45 -9.18 2.55
N CYS A 149 -5.78 -9.30 2.68
CA CYS A 149 -6.79 -8.42 2.13
C CYS A 149 -7.73 -7.95 3.24
N LEU A 150 -8.21 -6.71 3.13
CA LEU A 150 -9.25 -6.15 3.95
C LEU A 150 -10.20 -5.33 3.08
N ASN A 151 -11.51 -5.57 3.20
CA ASN A 151 -12.50 -4.65 2.66
C ASN A 151 -12.82 -3.61 3.73
N ALA A 152 -12.75 -2.33 3.37
CA ALA A 152 -13.04 -1.24 4.27
C ALA A 152 -13.68 -0.06 3.52
N PRO A 153 -14.68 0.61 4.12
CA PRO A 153 -15.32 1.77 3.51
C PRO A 153 -14.48 3.04 3.72
N ILE A 154 -14.57 3.97 2.76
CA ILE A 154 -14.09 5.34 2.95
C ILE A 154 -14.96 6.03 4.01
N LEU A 155 -14.35 6.62 5.02
CA LEU A 155 -15.03 7.40 6.05
C LEU A 155 -15.30 8.83 5.57
N THR A 156 -16.27 9.49 6.18
CA THR A 156 -16.50 10.92 5.93
C THR A 156 -15.33 11.76 6.45
N ALA A 157 -15.11 12.94 5.86
CA ALA A 157 -14.09 13.87 6.33
C ALA A 157 -14.30 14.23 7.81
N THR A 158 -15.55 14.45 8.24
CA THR A 158 -15.87 14.72 9.65
C THR A 158 -15.48 13.58 10.58
N GLN A 159 -15.77 12.32 10.21
CA GLN A 159 -15.35 11.17 11.01
C GLN A 159 -13.82 11.08 11.11
N CYS A 160 -13.12 11.30 9.99
CA CYS A 160 -11.66 11.30 9.92
C CYS A 160 -11.05 12.41 10.79
N SER A 161 -11.52 13.65 10.65
CA SER A 161 -11.05 14.78 11.46
C SER A 161 -11.39 14.66 12.94
N ASN A 162 -12.50 14.02 13.31
CA ASN A 162 -12.84 13.78 14.72
C ASN A 162 -11.94 12.71 15.35
N ALA A 163 -11.56 11.69 14.57
CA ALA A 163 -10.62 10.66 15.02
C ALA A 163 -9.18 11.20 15.14
N TYR A 164 -8.81 12.17 14.30
CA TYR A 164 -7.46 12.75 14.23
C TYR A 164 -7.52 14.30 14.20
N PRO A 165 -7.85 14.95 15.33
CA PRO A 165 -8.08 16.40 15.37
C PRO A 165 -6.83 17.22 15.00
N GLY A 166 -6.87 17.90 13.86
CA GLY A 166 -5.80 18.79 13.39
C GLY A 166 -4.65 18.09 12.65
N GLU A 167 -4.73 16.77 12.44
CA GLU A 167 -3.67 15.99 11.80
C GLU A 167 -3.97 15.63 10.34
N ILE A 168 -5.25 15.62 9.95
CA ILE A 168 -5.70 15.26 8.60
C ILE A 168 -5.75 16.48 7.70
N THR A 169 -5.07 16.40 6.55
CA THR A 169 -5.10 17.43 5.50
C THR A 169 -6.11 17.09 4.40
N GLY A 170 -6.37 18.02 3.48
CA GLY A 170 -7.20 17.76 2.30
C GLY A 170 -6.62 16.74 1.31
N ASN A 171 -5.38 16.30 1.51
CA ASN A 171 -4.71 15.28 0.68
C ASN A 171 -4.83 13.87 1.28
N MET A 172 -5.54 13.72 2.39
CA MET A 172 -5.68 12.47 3.13
C MET A 172 -7.16 12.03 3.19
N ILE A 173 -7.37 10.73 3.29
CA ILE A 173 -8.69 10.13 3.53
C ILE A 173 -8.54 9.01 4.56
N CYS A 174 -9.56 8.81 5.38
CA CYS A 174 -9.64 7.66 6.27
C CYS A 174 -10.44 6.54 5.62
N VAL A 175 -9.96 5.31 5.77
CA VAL A 175 -10.62 4.09 5.27
C VAL A 175 -10.59 3.07 6.39
N GLY A 176 -11.74 2.56 6.82
CA GLY A 176 -11.80 1.67 7.98
C GLY A 176 -13.15 1.65 8.67
N TYR A 177 -13.16 1.13 9.89
CA TYR A 177 -14.34 1.01 10.76
C TYR A 177 -14.08 1.76 12.07
N LEU A 178 -15.00 2.63 12.49
CA LEU A 178 -14.83 3.44 13.71
C LEU A 178 -14.86 2.59 14.98
N GLU A 179 -15.50 1.44 14.92
CA GLU A 179 -15.58 0.45 16.00
C GLU A 179 -14.24 -0.28 16.22
N GLY A 180 -13.27 -0.08 15.33
CA GLY A 180 -11.97 -0.76 15.36
C GLY A 180 -12.04 -2.23 14.93
N GLY A 181 -10.95 -2.97 15.16
CA GLY A 181 -10.85 -4.40 14.83
C GLY A 181 -10.65 -4.72 13.34
N LYS A 182 -10.73 -3.71 12.45
CA LYS A 182 -10.47 -3.81 11.02
C LYS A 182 -9.78 -2.56 10.50
N ASP A 183 -8.48 -2.66 10.20
CA ASP A 183 -7.68 -1.52 9.77
C ASP A 183 -6.57 -1.94 8.80
N SER A 184 -5.97 -0.99 8.11
CA SER A 184 -4.73 -1.16 7.35
C SER A 184 -3.62 -0.34 7.98
N CYS A 185 -2.40 -0.86 7.94
CA CYS A 185 -1.30 -0.16 8.55
C CYS A 185 0.01 -0.28 7.78
N GLN A 186 1.01 0.38 8.34
CA GLN A 186 2.43 0.30 8.01
C GLN A 186 3.03 -1.01 8.54
#